data_AF-A0A518FW36-F1
#
_entry.id   AF-A0A518FW36-F1
#
_cell.length_a   1.000
_cell.length_b   1.000
_cell.length_c   1.000
_cell.angle_alpha   90.00
_cell.angle_beta   90.00
_cell.angle_gamma   90.00
#
_symmetry.space_group_name_H-M   'P 1'
#
loop_
_entity.id
_entity.type
_entity.pdbx_description
1 polymer ?
#
loop_
_entity_poly.entity_id
_entity_poly.type
_entity_poly.pdbx_seq_one_letter_code
_entity_poly.pdbx_strand_id
1 'polypeptide(L)'
;MDRNFARRKRDLERECQVSHQVFSTAAKRLERFMKPFLANYRRHEQAAHATTVVRGLCSDLQHKNGESIAYLFGLDRKAIQHFLGESNWSDALIREKLAKQIGTELGEFDGVIAFDPSAFAKSGDQSVGVARQWCGRLGKIENCQVGIYMAYVSSKGHAIVDTQLYIP
;
A
#
# COMPACT_ATOMS: atom_id res chain seq x y z
N MET A 1 -6.65 -7.89 31.33
CA MET A 1 -7.38 -7.98 30.04
C MET A 1 -8.69 -8.69 30.28
N ASP A 2 -9.81 -8.08 29.92
CA ASP A 2 -11.15 -8.62 30.16
C ASP A 2 -11.36 -9.96 29.40
N ARG A 3 -11.90 -10.98 30.08
CA ARG A 3 -12.17 -12.32 29.49
C ARG A 3 -13.09 -12.22 28.27
N ASN A 4 -13.99 -11.23 28.25
CA ASN A 4 -14.89 -10.99 27.13
C ASN A 4 -14.16 -10.46 25.89
N PHE A 5 -13.20 -9.55 26.08
CA PHE A 5 -12.34 -9.05 25.00
C PHE A 5 -11.52 -10.19 24.37
N ALA A 6 -10.91 -11.02 25.20
CA ALA A 6 -10.12 -12.15 24.72
C ALA A 6 -10.96 -13.17 23.93
N ARG A 7 -12.23 -13.40 24.33
CA ARG A 7 -13.16 -14.26 23.59
C ARG A 7 -13.52 -13.63 22.24
N ARG A 8 -13.97 -12.38 22.24
CA ARG A 8 -14.36 -11.68 21.01
C ARG A 8 -13.21 -11.57 20.02
N LYS A 9 -11.99 -11.31 20.49
CA LYS A 9 -10.78 -11.31 19.67
C LYS A 9 -10.57 -12.66 18.98
N ARG A 10 -10.66 -13.77 19.72
CA ARG A 10 -10.51 -15.12 19.13
C ARG A 10 -11.60 -15.46 18.12
N ASP A 11 -12.82 -14.98 18.33
CA ASP A 11 -13.93 -15.19 17.40
C ASP A 11 -13.68 -14.40 16.10
N LEU A 12 -13.28 -13.14 16.21
CA LEU A 12 -12.87 -12.31 15.05
C LEU A 12 -11.67 -12.92 14.31
N GLU A 13 -10.64 -13.39 15.03
CA GLU A 13 -9.49 -14.05 14.42
C GLU A 13 -9.87 -15.32 13.66
N ARG A 14 -10.85 -16.09 14.16
CA ARG A 14 -11.40 -17.26 13.44
C ARG A 14 -12.20 -16.86 12.21
N GLU A 15 -13.02 -15.82 12.28
CA GLU A 15 -13.73 -15.27 11.11
C GLU A 15 -12.76 -14.77 10.03
N CYS A 16 -11.56 -14.33 10.42
CA CYS A 16 -10.49 -13.94 9.50
C CYS A 16 -9.67 -15.12 8.94
N GLN A 17 -9.93 -16.37 9.34
CA GLN A 17 -9.26 -17.54 8.75
C GLN A 17 -9.88 -17.87 7.39
N VAL A 18 -9.18 -17.48 6.33
CA VAL A 18 -9.57 -17.76 4.95
C VAL A 18 -8.83 -18.99 4.44
N SER A 19 -9.52 -19.83 3.67
CA SER A 19 -8.92 -21.03 3.09
C SER A 19 -7.82 -20.66 2.08
N HIS A 20 -6.85 -21.55 1.90
CA HIS A 20 -5.79 -21.38 0.90
C HIS A 20 -6.35 -21.16 -0.53
N GLN A 21 -7.53 -21.69 -0.84
CA GLN A 21 -8.18 -21.48 -2.14
C GLN A 21 -8.60 -20.03 -2.37
N VAL A 22 -9.04 -19.33 -1.33
CA VAL A 22 -9.36 -17.89 -1.42
C VAL A 22 -8.09 -17.09 -1.72
N PHE A 23 -6.99 -17.42 -1.04
CA PHE A 23 -5.69 -16.80 -1.29
C PHE A 23 -5.15 -17.07 -2.71
N SER A 24 -5.25 -18.30 -3.20
CA SER A 24 -4.78 -18.63 -4.57
C SER A 24 -5.60 -17.90 -5.64
N THR A 25 -6.90 -17.75 -5.42
CA THR A 25 -7.78 -16.96 -6.31
C THR A 25 -7.45 -15.47 -6.25
N ALA A 26 -7.25 -14.93 -5.04
CA ALA A 26 -6.84 -13.54 -4.83
C ALA A 26 -5.48 -13.25 -5.48
N ALA A 27 -4.52 -14.17 -5.38
CA ALA A 27 -3.21 -14.04 -6.02
C ALA A 27 -3.32 -13.93 -7.54
N LYS A 28 -4.12 -14.79 -8.20
CA LYS A 28 -4.36 -14.69 -9.65
C LYS A 28 -5.05 -13.38 -10.05
N ARG A 29 -5.98 -12.89 -9.22
CA ARG A 29 -6.63 -11.58 -9.43
C ARG A 29 -5.62 -10.45 -9.31
N LEU A 30 -4.73 -10.50 -8.32
CA LEU A 30 -3.66 -9.53 -8.10
C LEU A 30 -2.68 -9.51 -9.28
N GLU A 31 -2.25 -10.67 -9.76
CA GLU A 31 -1.39 -10.78 -10.95
C GLU A 31 -2.05 -10.13 -12.16
N ARG A 32 -3.34 -10.41 -12.40
CA ARG A 32 -4.11 -9.78 -13.49
C ARG A 32 -4.20 -8.27 -13.32
N PHE A 33 -4.50 -7.81 -12.11
CA PHE A 33 -4.58 -6.40 -11.77
C PHE A 33 -3.24 -5.69 -12.02
N MET A 34 -2.12 -6.34 -11.70
CA MET A 34 -0.79 -5.77 -11.85
C MET A 34 -0.32 -5.60 -13.31
N LYS A 35 -0.77 -6.45 -14.25
CA LYS A 35 -0.35 -6.43 -15.66
C LYS A 35 -0.27 -5.03 -16.29
N PRO A 36 -1.32 -4.19 -16.23
CA PRO A 36 -1.27 -2.83 -16.79
C PRO A 36 -0.17 -1.94 -16.21
N PHE A 37 0.19 -2.13 -14.94
CA PHE A 37 1.22 -1.35 -14.25
C PHE A 37 2.63 -1.82 -14.62
N LEU A 38 2.81 -3.13 -14.78
CA LEU A 38 4.10 -3.74 -15.09
C LEU A 38 4.70 -3.23 -16.41
N ALA A 39 3.85 -2.83 -17.36
CA ALA A 39 4.27 -2.25 -18.64
C ALA A 39 4.89 -0.84 -18.53
N ASN A 40 4.74 -0.15 -17.39
CA ASN A 40 5.28 1.19 -17.19
C ASN A 40 6.69 1.18 -16.57
N TYR A 41 7.22 0.00 -16.21
CA TYR A 41 8.61 -0.12 -15.80
C TYR A 41 9.52 -0.11 -17.03
N ARG A 42 10.72 0.48 -16.87
CA ARG A 42 11.68 0.63 -17.96
C ARG A 42 12.40 -0.67 -18.29
N ARG A 43 12.52 -1.57 -17.31
CA ARG A 43 13.25 -2.83 -17.43
C ARG A 43 12.40 -4.00 -16.96
N HIS A 44 12.60 -5.17 -17.57
CA HIS A 44 11.86 -6.37 -17.19
C HIS A 44 12.16 -6.82 -15.76
N GLU A 45 13.38 -6.60 -15.26
CA GLU A 45 13.78 -6.90 -13.88
C GLU A 45 13.03 -6.01 -12.88
N GLN A 46 12.77 -4.75 -13.22
CA GLN A 46 11.97 -3.85 -12.38
C GLN A 46 10.53 -4.36 -12.26
N ALA A 47 9.92 -4.81 -13.36
CA ALA A 47 8.57 -5.38 -13.34
C ALA A 47 8.53 -6.69 -12.51
N ALA A 48 9.57 -7.53 -12.62
CA ALA A 48 9.69 -8.73 -11.80
C ALA A 48 9.79 -8.38 -10.31
N HIS A 49 10.67 -7.44 -9.93
CA HIS A 49 10.81 -7.00 -8.54
C HIS A 49 9.56 -6.31 -8.00
N ALA A 50 8.83 -5.55 -8.82
CA ALA A 50 7.54 -4.98 -8.43
C ALA A 50 6.54 -6.08 -8.04
N THR A 51 6.48 -7.16 -8.84
CA THR A 51 5.66 -8.34 -8.54
C THR A 51 6.09 -9.01 -7.24
N THR A 52 7.39 -9.20 -7.03
CA THR A 52 7.94 -9.74 -5.78
C THR A 52 7.54 -8.90 -4.57
N VAL A 53 7.71 -7.57 -4.66
CA VAL A 53 7.40 -6.65 -3.57
C VAL A 53 5.92 -6.69 -3.23
N VAL A 54 5.03 -6.59 -4.22
CA VAL A 54 3.58 -6.63 -3.98
C VAL A 54 3.17 -7.96 -3.36
N ARG A 55 3.69 -9.09 -3.85
CA ARG A 55 3.43 -10.40 -3.22
C ARG A 55 3.96 -10.48 -1.80
N GLY A 56 5.14 -9.91 -1.54
CA GLY A 56 5.70 -9.79 -0.19
C GLY A 56 4.82 -8.94 0.74
N LEU A 57 4.26 -7.84 0.25
CA LEU A 57 3.31 -7.02 1.01
C LEU A 57 2.00 -7.76 1.32
N CYS A 58 1.58 -8.70 0.47
CA CYS A 58 0.41 -9.55 0.68
C CYS A 58 0.70 -10.84 1.48
N SER A 59 1.95 -11.10 1.87
CA SER A 59 2.33 -12.28 2.65
C SER A 59 2.03 -12.13 4.15
N ASP A 60 2.31 -13.20 4.89
CA ASP A 60 2.25 -13.30 6.36
C ASP A 60 3.54 -12.85 7.07
N LEU A 61 4.50 -12.24 6.33
CA LEU A 61 5.68 -11.63 6.92
C LEU A 61 5.31 -10.65 8.04
N GLN A 62 5.88 -10.86 9.22
CA GLN A 62 5.72 -9.98 10.38
C GLN A 62 6.27 -8.57 10.10
N HIS A 63 7.39 -8.49 9.38
CA HIS A 63 8.02 -7.23 8.98
C HIS A 63 8.13 -7.15 7.46
N LYS A 64 7.25 -6.35 6.85
CA LYS A 64 7.14 -6.19 5.40
C LYS A 64 8.09 -5.11 4.87
N ASN A 65 9.38 -5.34 5.03
CA ASN A 65 10.45 -4.49 4.49
C ASN A 65 11.15 -5.19 3.30
N GLY A 66 11.98 -4.46 2.55
CA GLY A 66 12.64 -4.98 1.35
C GLY A 66 13.55 -6.20 1.60
N GLU A 67 14.19 -6.29 2.77
CA GLU A 67 15.06 -7.40 3.12
C GLU A 67 14.29 -8.67 3.46
N SER A 68 13.29 -8.58 4.33
CA SER A 68 12.39 -9.70 4.66
C SER A 68 11.69 -10.24 3.42
N ILE A 69 11.25 -9.34 2.53
CA ILE A 69 10.63 -9.72 1.26
C ILE A 69 11.64 -10.43 0.35
N ALA A 70 12.87 -9.91 0.23
CA ALA A 70 13.90 -10.59 -0.56
C ALA A 70 14.15 -12.02 -0.07
N TYR A 71 14.28 -12.20 1.25
CA TYR A 71 14.50 -13.51 1.85
C TYR A 71 13.33 -14.47 1.66
N LEU A 72 12.08 -13.99 1.77
CA LEU A 72 10.89 -14.81 1.48
C LEU A 72 10.94 -15.43 0.08
N PHE A 73 11.51 -14.73 -0.90
CA PHE A 73 11.61 -15.18 -2.29
C PHE A 73 13.01 -15.70 -2.67
N GLY A 74 13.91 -15.89 -1.71
CA GLY A 74 15.27 -16.40 -1.96
C GLY A 74 16.15 -15.47 -2.83
N LEU A 75 15.89 -14.16 -2.78
CA LEU A 75 16.62 -13.15 -3.54
C LEU A 75 17.67 -12.43 -2.67
N ASP A 76 18.68 -11.86 -3.32
CA ASP A 76 19.59 -10.92 -2.66
C ASP A 76 18.81 -9.67 -2.19
N ARG A 77 18.93 -9.34 -0.90
CA ARG A 77 18.34 -8.13 -0.32
C ARG A 77 18.75 -6.86 -1.08
N LYS A 78 19.97 -6.80 -1.62
CA LYS A 78 20.45 -5.61 -2.34
C LYS A 78 19.66 -5.36 -3.60
N ALA A 79 19.21 -6.41 -4.30
CA ALA A 79 18.42 -6.27 -5.51
C ALA A 79 17.07 -5.59 -5.23
N ILE A 80 16.38 -6.01 -4.16
CA ILE A 80 15.10 -5.41 -3.75
C ILE A 80 15.29 -4.01 -3.17
N GLN A 81 16.33 -3.80 -2.36
CA GLN A 81 16.64 -2.47 -1.81
C GLN A 81 16.97 -1.46 -2.92
N HIS A 82 17.79 -1.85 -3.90
CA HIS A 82 18.09 -1.03 -5.07
C HIS A 82 16.81 -0.76 -5.89
N PHE A 83 15.97 -1.77 -6.12
CA PHE A 83 14.69 -1.58 -6.81
C PHE A 83 13.80 -0.52 -6.13
N LEU A 84 13.70 -0.54 -4.81
CA LEU A 84 12.84 0.38 -4.05
C LEU A 84 13.43 1.78 -3.89
N GLY A 85 14.75 1.90 -3.72
CA GLY A 85 15.38 3.16 -3.31
C GLY A 85 16.14 3.91 -4.41
N GLU A 86 16.70 3.20 -5.39
CA GLU A 86 17.70 3.77 -6.33
C GLU A 86 17.33 3.58 -7.80
N SER A 87 16.53 2.55 -8.10
CA SER A 87 16.13 2.20 -9.46
C SER A 87 15.27 3.29 -10.07
N ASN A 88 15.64 3.72 -11.28
CA ASN A 88 15.03 4.87 -11.96
C ASN A 88 13.70 4.53 -12.67
N TRP A 89 12.72 4.00 -11.95
CA TRP A 89 11.33 3.87 -12.41
C TRP A 89 10.50 5.07 -11.96
N SER A 90 9.44 5.40 -12.70
CA SER A 90 8.59 6.55 -12.40
C SER A 90 7.33 6.12 -11.66
N ASP A 91 7.20 6.56 -10.42
CA ASP A 91 5.99 6.43 -9.62
C ASP A 91 4.80 7.17 -10.26
N ALA A 92 5.04 8.33 -10.88
CA ALA A 92 4.01 9.10 -11.57
C ALA A 92 3.28 8.29 -12.65
N LEU A 93 3.99 7.51 -13.46
CA LEU A 93 3.38 6.65 -14.49
C LEU A 93 2.49 5.55 -13.88
N ILE A 94 2.91 4.99 -12.75
CA ILE A 94 2.13 3.97 -12.03
C ILE A 94 0.86 4.59 -11.45
N ARG A 95 0.95 5.78 -10.84
CA ARG A 95 -0.20 6.51 -10.29
C ARG A 95 -1.17 6.97 -11.37
N GLU A 96 -0.67 7.50 -12.49
CA GLU A 96 -1.51 7.86 -13.63
C GLU A 96 -2.26 6.64 -14.18
N LYS A 97 -1.59 5.48 -14.25
CA LYS A 97 -2.24 4.25 -14.68
C LYS A 97 -3.35 3.82 -13.71
N LEU A 98 -3.13 3.96 -12.41
CA LEU A 98 -4.13 3.66 -11.37
C LEU A 98 -5.35 4.57 -11.52
N ALA A 99 -5.12 5.88 -11.63
CA ALA A 99 -6.20 6.86 -11.77
C ALA A 99 -7.05 6.60 -13.03
N LYS A 100 -6.42 6.30 -14.18
CA LYS A 100 -7.13 5.93 -15.41
C LYS A 100 -7.96 4.65 -15.24
N GLN A 101 -7.42 3.65 -14.56
CA GLN A 101 -8.14 2.40 -14.33
C GLN A 101 -9.34 2.61 -13.41
N ILE A 102 -9.18 3.39 -12.33
CA ILE A 102 -10.30 3.77 -11.44
C ILE A 102 -11.38 4.53 -12.21
N GLY A 103 -11.00 5.53 -13.02
CA GLY A 103 -11.95 6.26 -13.85
C GLY A 103 -12.69 5.37 -14.86
N THR A 104 -12.04 4.33 -15.37
CA THR A 104 -12.66 3.38 -16.31
C THR A 104 -13.60 2.40 -15.60
N GLU A 105 -13.19 1.86 -14.45
CA GLU A 105 -13.91 0.78 -13.78
C GLU A 105 -14.99 1.29 -12.81
N LEU A 106 -14.72 2.39 -12.09
CA LEU A 106 -15.59 2.94 -11.05
C LEU A 106 -16.24 4.27 -11.45
N GLY A 107 -15.83 4.87 -12.59
CA GLY A 107 -16.34 6.13 -13.10
C GLY A 107 -17.87 6.16 -13.21
N GLU A 108 -18.47 7.20 -12.61
CA GLU A 108 -19.89 7.52 -12.65
C GLU A 108 -20.06 9.04 -12.69
N PHE A 109 -21.19 9.50 -13.22
CA PHE A 109 -21.48 10.93 -13.37
C PHE A 109 -21.58 11.65 -12.01
N ASP A 110 -22.06 10.95 -10.99
CA ASP A 110 -22.26 11.42 -9.61
C ASP A 110 -21.17 10.92 -8.64
N GLY A 111 -20.07 10.38 -9.16
CA GLY A 111 -18.90 10.02 -8.36
C GLY A 111 -18.25 11.24 -7.71
N VAL A 112 -17.72 11.06 -6.50
CA VAL A 112 -17.07 12.13 -5.73
C VAL A 112 -15.61 11.84 -5.48
N ILE A 113 -14.82 12.91 -5.37
CA ILE A 113 -13.44 12.86 -4.93
C ILE A 113 -13.38 13.40 -3.51
N ALA A 114 -12.90 12.58 -2.58
CA ALA A 114 -12.69 12.93 -1.18
C ALA A 114 -11.20 13.07 -0.89
N PHE A 115 -10.84 14.07 -0.10
CA PHE A 115 -9.48 14.28 0.38
C PHE A 115 -9.44 14.11 1.90
N ASP A 116 -8.49 13.32 2.39
CA ASP A 116 -8.30 13.12 3.82
C ASP A 116 -6.80 13.05 4.17
N PRO A 117 -6.33 13.84 5.15
CA PRO A 117 -4.97 13.71 5.67
C PRO A 117 -4.83 12.50 6.59
N SER A 118 -3.79 11.69 6.39
CA SER A 118 -3.40 10.63 7.33
C SER A 118 -1.98 10.85 7.86
N ALA A 119 -1.82 10.75 9.18
CA ALA A 119 -0.57 11.03 9.87
C ALA A 119 0.09 9.75 10.42
N PHE A 120 1.37 9.58 10.12
CA PHE A 120 2.20 8.46 10.56
C PHE A 120 3.25 8.96 11.54
N ALA A 121 3.14 8.56 12.81
CA ALA A 121 4.11 8.92 13.84
C ALA A 121 5.51 8.37 13.49
N LYS A 122 6.54 9.17 13.73
CA LYS A 122 7.94 8.85 13.45
C LYS A 122 8.81 9.19 14.64
N SER A 123 9.85 8.41 14.88
CA SER A 123 10.80 8.65 15.97
C SER A 123 12.06 9.40 15.57
N GLY A 124 12.28 9.65 14.26
CA GLY A 124 13.47 10.32 13.74
C GLY A 124 13.14 11.36 12.67
N ASP A 125 14.17 11.91 12.03
CA ASP A 125 14.14 13.04 11.10
C ASP A 125 14.41 12.65 9.63
N GLN A 126 14.75 11.39 9.37
CA GLN A 126 15.17 10.92 8.03
C GLN A 126 13.99 10.67 7.06
N SER A 127 12.74 10.76 7.50
CA SER A 127 11.57 10.62 6.62
C SER A 127 11.23 11.96 5.98
N VAL A 128 11.05 11.99 4.66
CA VAL A 128 10.66 13.22 3.93
C VAL A 128 9.39 13.85 4.53
N GLY A 129 9.41 15.15 4.79
CA GLY A 129 8.25 15.88 5.33
C GLY A 129 7.88 15.52 6.77
N VAL A 130 8.76 14.81 7.51
CA VAL A 130 8.56 14.58 8.94
C VAL A 130 8.81 15.87 9.72
N ALA A 131 7.89 16.23 10.60
CA ALA A 131 8.03 17.36 11.50
C ALA A 131 7.10 17.20 12.70
N ARG A 132 7.23 18.10 13.69
CA ARG A 132 6.25 18.24 14.78
C ARG A 132 4.99 18.94 14.24
N GLN A 133 3.93 18.18 14.03
CA GLN A 133 2.66 18.66 13.50
C GLN A 133 1.49 17.85 14.10
N TRP A 134 0.24 18.24 13.80
CA TRP A 134 -0.92 17.54 14.34
C TRP A 134 -1.01 16.10 13.81
N CYS A 135 -0.87 15.11 14.69
CA CYS A 135 -1.03 13.70 14.35
C CYS A 135 -2.43 13.22 14.74
N GLY A 136 -3.34 13.14 13.75
CA GLY A 136 -4.73 12.73 13.99
C GLY A 136 -4.87 11.40 14.73
N ARG A 137 -4.03 10.41 14.40
CA ARG A 137 -4.03 9.08 15.07
C ARG A 137 -3.68 9.16 16.56
N LEU A 138 -2.85 10.10 16.98
CA LEU A 138 -2.43 10.28 18.37
C LEU A 138 -3.21 11.37 19.10
N GLY A 139 -4.00 12.18 18.39
CA GLY A 139 -4.80 13.26 18.96
C GLY A 139 -3.97 14.40 19.56
N LYS A 140 -2.74 14.61 19.09
CA LYS A 140 -1.81 15.63 19.61
C LYS A 140 -0.80 16.08 18.56
N ILE A 141 -0.09 17.17 18.85
CA ILE A 141 1.13 17.51 18.12
C ILE A 141 2.20 16.47 18.45
N GLU A 142 2.74 15.83 17.41
CA GLU A 142 3.79 14.84 17.52
C GLU A 142 4.72 14.90 16.31
N ASN A 143 5.92 14.34 16.43
CA ASN A 143 6.76 14.09 15.26
C ASN A 143 6.09 13.05 14.34
N CYS A 144 5.59 13.51 13.19
CA CYS A 144 4.89 12.66 12.24
C CYS A 144 5.10 13.13 10.80
N GLN A 145 4.89 12.20 9.87
CA GLN A 145 4.78 12.46 8.44
C GLN A 145 3.29 12.45 8.07
N VAL A 146 2.84 13.43 7.31
CA VAL A 146 1.43 13.54 6.90
C VAL A 146 1.33 13.35 5.40
N GLY A 147 0.48 12.42 4.97
CA GLY A 147 0.08 12.26 3.57
C GLY A 147 -1.34 12.76 3.38
N ILE A 148 -1.58 13.51 2.31
CA ILE A 148 -2.91 13.82 1.82
C ILE A 148 -3.29 12.74 0.83
N TYR A 149 -4.41 12.07 1.06
CA TYR A 149 -4.89 10.98 0.22
C TYR A 149 -6.13 11.43 -0.54
N MET A 150 -6.13 11.18 -1.84
CA MET A 150 -7.27 11.42 -2.72
C MET A 150 -7.98 10.10 -2.96
N ALA A 151 -9.24 10.00 -2.56
CA ALA A 151 -10.09 8.84 -2.77
C ALA A 151 -11.20 9.17 -3.76
N TYR A 152 -11.53 8.22 -4.64
CA TYR A 152 -12.72 8.28 -5.48
C TYR A 152 -13.78 7.36 -4.88
N VAL A 153 -15.02 7.84 -4.83
CA VAL A 153 -16.17 7.12 -4.26
C VAL A 153 -17.35 7.24 -5.21
N SER A 154 -17.99 6.12 -5.51
CA SER A 154 -19.22 6.05 -6.30
C SER A 154 -20.09 4.88 -5.83
N SER A 155 -21.25 4.68 -6.48
CA SER A 155 -22.13 3.55 -6.15
C SER A 155 -21.47 2.19 -6.47
N LYS A 156 -20.51 2.17 -7.40
CA LYS A 156 -19.72 0.98 -7.77
C LYS A 156 -18.64 0.61 -6.76
N GLY A 157 -18.24 1.52 -5.87
CA GLY A 157 -17.22 1.28 -4.86
C GLY A 157 -16.34 2.49 -4.59
N HIS A 158 -15.18 2.24 -3.98
CA HIS A 158 -14.22 3.29 -3.63
C HIS A 158 -12.78 2.81 -3.77
N ALA A 159 -11.87 3.74 -4.07
CA ALA A 159 -10.45 3.46 -4.18
C ALA A 159 -9.60 4.71 -3.87
N ILE A 160 -8.39 4.52 -3.35
CA ILE A 160 -7.37 5.58 -3.30
C ILE A 160 -6.84 5.79 -4.72
N VAL A 161 -6.88 7.03 -5.18
CA VAL A 161 -6.51 7.44 -6.54
C VAL A 161 -5.08 7.96 -6.59
N ASP A 162 -4.74 8.84 -5.65
CA ASP A 162 -3.43 9.50 -5.60
C ASP A 162 -3.11 9.91 -4.15
N THR A 163 -1.86 10.28 -3.92
CA THR A 163 -1.37 10.77 -2.64
C THR A 163 -0.22 11.76 -2.83
N GLN A 164 -0.17 12.76 -1.96
CA GLN A 164 0.96 13.68 -1.84
C GLN A 164 1.38 13.80 -0.39
N LEU A 165 2.67 13.98 -0.14
CA LEU A 165 3.15 14.33 1.19
C LEU A 165 2.85 15.80 1.47
N TYR A 166 2.32 16.07 2.66
CA TYR A 166 2.31 17.42 3.20
C TYR A 166 3.72 17.76 3.67
N ILE A 167 4.32 18.79 3.07
CA ILE A 167 5.67 19.27 3.41
C ILE A 167 5.52 20.51 4.31
N PRO A 168 5.85 20.40 5.61
CA PRO A 168 5.73 21.48 6.59
C PRO A 168 6.75 22.60 6.42
#